data_AF-A0A1V4QIG1-F1
#
_entry.id   AF-A0A1V4QIG1-F1
#
_cell.length_a   1.000
_cell.length_b   1.000
_cell.length_c   1.000
_cell.angle_alpha   90.00
_cell.angle_beta   90.00
_cell.angle_gamma   90.00
#
_symmetry.space_group_name_H-M   'P 1'
#
loop_
_entity.id
_entity.type
_entity.pdbx_description
1 polymer ?
#
loop_
_entity_poly.entity_id
_entity_poly.type
_entity_poly.pdbx_seq_one_letter_code
_entity_poly.pdbx_strand_id
1 'polypeptide(L)'
;MRYVKIIFLLLFLTLLLVFVFENMPALSQTVELRYNLAVVALGPVQIPLYAILFIALFCGALSVAVVDIMLLFRQRRTMKKKNKQIKDLEAELEKYRNLPLMEAADGDLVEPAADQMEEKPVATG
;
A
#
# COMPACT_ATOMS: atom_id res chain seq x y z
N MET A 1 2.92 -13.94 15.53
CA MET A 1 1.81 -14.48 14.71
C MET A 1 2.20 -14.90 13.27
N ARG A 2 3.24 -14.34 12.62
CA ARG A 2 3.59 -14.69 11.22
C ARG A 2 3.95 -16.19 11.06
N TYR A 3 4.76 -16.73 11.97
CA TYR A 3 5.15 -18.15 11.94
C TYR A 3 3.99 -19.11 12.21
N VAL A 4 3.11 -18.78 13.15
CA VAL A 4 1.89 -19.59 13.43
C VAL A 4 1.00 -19.68 12.19
N LYS A 5 0.79 -18.57 11.48
CA LYS A 5 0.03 -18.57 10.21
C LYS A 5 0.69 -19.44 9.14
N ILE A 6 2.02 -19.44 9.07
CA ILE A 6 2.78 -20.28 8.13
C ILE A 6 2.64 -21.76 8.48
N ILE A 7 2.73 -22.11 9.77
CA ILE A 7 2.58 -23.50 10.25
C ILE A 7 1.18 -24.02 9.93
N PHE A 8 0.14 -23.23 10.21
CA PHE A 8 -1.24 -23.60 9.86
C PHE A 8 -1.44 -23.73 8.34
N LEU A 9 -0.87 -22.82 7.56
CA LEU A 9 -0.93 -22.90 6.09
C LEU A 9 -0.24 -24.16 5.57
N LEU A 10 0.94 -24.49 6.10
CA LEU A 10 1.68 -25.68 5.72
C LEU A 10 0.89 -26.95 6.08
N LEU A 11 0.36 -27.03 7.30
CA LEU A 11 -0.46 -28.15 7.74
C LEU A 11 -1.70 -28.33 6.86
N PHE A 12 -2.40 -27.24 6.56
CA PHE A 12 -3.54 -27.24 5.66
C PHE A 12 -3.15 -27.72 4.26
N LEU A 13 -2.04 -27.22 3.71
CA LEU A 13 -1.55 -27.63 2.39
C LEU A 13 -1.19 -29.11 2.35
N THR A 14 -0.54 -29.65 3.40
CA THR A 14 -0.25 -31.08 3.51
C THR A 14 -1.53 -31.91 3.54
N LEU A 15 -2.51 -31.50 4.33
CA LEU A 15 -3.79 -32.19 4.46
C LEU A 15 -4.58 -32.16 3.14
N LEU A 16 -4.55 -31.02 2.44
CA LEU A 16 -5.10 -30.90 1.09
C LEU A 16 -4.42 -31.86 0.11
N LEU A 17 -3.09 -31.98 0.16
CA LEU A 17 -2.34 -32.87 -0.71
C LEU A 17 -2.74 -34.34 -0.45
N VAL A 18 -2.74 -34.76 0.81
CA VAL A 18 -3.15 -36.12 1.21
C VAL A 18 -4.57 -36.41 0.74
N PHE A 19 -5.50 -35.48 0.94
CA PHE A 19 -6.87 -35.61 0.45
C PHE A 19 -6.93 -35.85 -1.06
N VAL A 20 -6.17 -35.08 -1.85
CA VAL A 20 -6.13 -35.24 -3.30
C VAL A 20 -5.56 -36.60 -3.69
N PHE A 21 -4.46 -37.04 -3.05
CA PHE A 21 -3.84 -38.33 -3.34
C PHE A 21 -4.74 -39.52 -3.03
N GLU A 22 -5.37 -39.53 -1.86
CA GLU A 22 -6.31 -40.58 -1.46
C GLU A 22 -7.54 -40.65 -2.38
N ASN A 23 -8.01 -39.49 -2.85
CA ASN A 23 -9.19 -39.41 -3.71
C ASN A 23 -8.86 -39.47 -5.21
N MET A 24 -7.60 -39.69 -5.62
CA MET A 24 -7.20 -39.73 -7.04
C MET A 24 -8.06 -40.65 -7.91
N PRO A 25 -8.46 -41.87 -7.47
CA PRO A 25 -9.31 -42.74 -8.28
C PRO A 25 -10.68 -42.12 -8.57
N ALA A 26 -11.27 -41.42 -7.60
CA ALA A 26 -12.54 -40.71 -7.76
C ALA A 26 -12.38 -39.43 -8.59
N LEU A 27 -11.29 -38.68 -8.39
CA LEU A 27 -11.00 -37.44 -9.10
C LEU A 27 -10.64 -37.66 -10.58
N SER A 28 -10.18 -38.85 -10.94
CA SER A 28 -9.88 -39.25 -12.31
C SER A 28 -11.10 -39.68 -13.10
N GLN A 29 -12.28 -39.80 -12.46
CA GLN A 29 -13.52 -40.09 -13.15
C GLN A 29 -13.85 -38.96 -14.12
N THR A 30 -14.23 -39.34 -15.34
CA THR A 30 -14.66 -38.40 -16.36
C THR A 30 -16.10 -38.00 -16.10
N VAL A 31 -16.34 -36.69 -16.11
CA VAL A 31 -17.68 -36.13 -16.07
C VAL A 31 -18.04 -35.69 -17.48
N GLU A 32 -19.20 -36.10 -17.95
CA GLU A 32 -19.76 -35.60 -19.21
C GLU A 32 -20.43 -34.26 -18.97
N LEU A 33 -19.77 -33.18 -19.40
CA LEU A 33 -20.38 -31.86 -19.39
C LEU A 33 -21.14 -31.68 -20.69
N ARG A 34 -22.48 -31.67 -20.59
CA ARG A 34 -23.36 -31.33 -21.71
C ARG A 34 -23.56 -29.82 -21.71
N TYR A 35 -22.88 -29.12 -22.61
CA TYR A 35 -23.05 -27.69 -22.82
C TYR A 35 -24.13 -27.45 -23.88
N ASN A 36 -25.38 -27.31 -23.43
CA ASN A 36 -26.44 -26.82 -24.30
C ASN A 36 -26.48 -25.29 -24.23
N LEU A 37 -25.57 -24.62 -24.97
CA LEU A 37 -25.72 -23.19 -25.24
C LEU A 37 -26.76 -23.07 -26.36
N ALA A 38 -27.79 -22.25 -26.15
CA ALA A 38 -28.95 -22.11 -27.04
C ALA A 38 -28.63 -21.81 -28.53
N VAL A 39 -27.37 -21.49 -28.87
CA VAL A 39 -26.90 -21.14 -30.22
C VAL A 39 -25.84 -22.12 -30.75
N VAL A 40 -25.21 -22.94 -29.89
CA VAL A 40 -24.15 -23.89 -30.27
C VAL A 40 -24.27 -25.15 -29.40
N ALA A 41 -24.62 -26.27 -30.02
CA ALA A 41 -24.54 -27.58 -29.40
C ALA A 41 -23.07 -28.03 -29.36
N LEU A 42 -22.37 -27.69 -28.27
CA LEU A 42 -21.09 -28.34 -27.98
C LEU A 42 -21.41 -29.77 -27.52
N GLY A 43 -20.94 -30.76 -28.29
CA GLY A 43 -21.11 -32.17 -27.97
C GLY A 43 -20.58 -32.51 -26.57
N PRO A 44 -20.95 -33.67 -26.01
CA PRO A 44 -20.52 -34.07 -24.67
C PRO A 44 -18.99 -34.11 -24.60
N VAL A 45 -18.40 -33.22 -23.80
CA VAL A 45 -16.95 -33.21 -23.54
C VAL A 45 -16.73 -33.97 -22.25
N GLN A 46 -15.93 -35.03 -22.33
CA GLN A 46 -15.48 -35.80 -21.17
C GLN A 46 -14.28 -35.08 -20.56
N ILE A 47 -14.49 -34.45 -19.42
CA ILE A 47 -13.44 -33.76 -18.68
C ILE A 47 -13.25 -34.50 -17.35
N PRO A 48 -12.02 -34.89 -16.99
CA PRO A 48 -11.79 -35.51 -15.70
C PRO A 48 -12.01 -34.48 -14.58
N LEU A 49 -12.58 -34.93 -13.46
CA LEU A 49 -13.02 -34.07 -12.38
C LEU A 49 -11.87 -33.24 -11.77
N TYR A 50 -10.66 -33.80 -11.69
CA TYR A 50 -9.48 -33.06 -11.22
C TYR A 50 -9.21 -31.79 -12.04
N ALA A 51 -9.45 -31.82 -13.36
CA ALA A 51 -9.17 -30.68 -14.23
C ALA A 51 -10.13 -29.51 -13.94
N ILE A 52 -11.41 -29.83 -13.70
CA ILE A 52 -12.43 -28.85 -13.31
C ILE A 52 -12.08 -28.23 -11.96
N LEU A 53 -11.68 -29.05 -10.98
CA LEU A 53 -11.25 -28.58 -9.67
C LEU A 53 -10.03 -27.66 -9.77
N PHE A 54 -9.03 -28.02 -10.59
CA PHE A 54 -7.85 -27.17 -10.78
C PHE A 54 -8.20 -25.83 -11.41
N ILE A 55 -9.09 -25.80 -12.41
CA ILE A 55 -9.54 -24.54 -13.04
C ILE A 55 -10.31 -23.69 -12.03
N ALA A 56 -11.21 -24.30 -11.25
CA ALA A 56 -11.97 -23.60 -10.21
C ALA A 56 -11.04 -23.04 -9.12
N LEU A 57 -10.06 -23.83 -8.67
CA LEU A 57 -9.04 -23.42 -7.70
C LEU A 57 -8.20 -22.26 -8.26
N PHE A 58 -7.76 -22.35 -9.51
CA PHE A 58 -6.96 -21.32 -10.15
C PHE A 58 -7.73 -20.01 -10.30
N CYS A 59 -9.00 -20.10 -10.73
CA CYS A 59 -9.87 -18.94 -10.84
C CYS A 59 -10.13 -18.29 -9.47
N GLY A 60 -10.34 -19.11 -8.44
CA GLY A 60 -10.44 -18.65 -7.06
C GLY A 60 -9.18 -17.93 -6.58
N ALA A 61 -8.00 -18.54 -6.76
CA ALA A 61 -6.72 -17.94 -6.40
C ALA A 61 -6.47 -16.63 -7.16
N LEU A 62 -6.77 -16.60 -8.46
CA LEU A 62 -6.65 -15.41 -9.30
C LEU A 62 -7.57 -14.29 -8.81
N SER A 63 -8.82 -14.61 -8.43
CA SER A 63 -9.76 -13.62 -7.91
C SER A 63 -9.25 -12.97 -6.62
N VAL A 64 -8.71 -13.76 -5.69
CA VAL A 64 -8.12 -13.25 -4.45
C VAL A 64 -6.91 -12.37 -4.75
N ALA A 65 -6.03 -12.81 -5.65
CA ALA A 65 -4.86 -12.02 -6.06
C ALA A 65 -5.25 -10.66 -6.66
N VAL A 66 -6.26 -10.62 -7.52
CA VAL A 66 -6.76 -9.38 -8.12
C VAL A 66 -7.33 -8.44 -7.04
N VAL A 67 -8.11 -8.96 -6.09
CA VAL A 67 -8.65 -8.17 -4.98
C VAL A 67 -7.52 -7.62 -4.10
N ASP A 68 -6.53 -8.44 -3.74
CA ASP A 68 -5.37 -8.01 -2.96
C ASP A 68 -4.60 -6.90 -3.67
N ILE A 69 -4.32 -7.06 -4.97
CA ILE A 69 -3.65 -6.03 -5.77
C ILE A 69 -4.43 -4.71 -5.73
N MET A 70 -5.75 -4.76 -5.90
CA MET A 70 -6.62 -3.58 -5.84
C MET A 70 -6.57 -2.91 -4.46
N LEU A 71 -6.60 -3.70 -3.38
CA LEU A 71 -6.48 -3.22 -2.01
C LEU A 71 -5.11 -2.58 -1.75
N LEU A 72 -4.02 -3.19 -2.24
CA LEU A 72 -2.67 -2.64 -2.14
C LEU A 72 -2.56 -1.28 -2.82
N PHE A 73 -3.13 -1.12 -4.01
CA PHE A 73 -3.14 0.18 -4.70
C PHE A 73 -3.90 1.25 -3.91
N ARG A 74 -5.06 0.90 -3.36
CA ARG A 74 -5.85 1.82 -2.53
C ARG A 74 -5.09 2.23 -1.26
N GLN A 75 -4.48 1.27 -0.57
CA GLN A 75 -3.66 1.51 0.62
C GLN A 75 -2.47 2.42 0.31
N ARG A 76 -1.75 2.20 -0.80
CA ARG A 76 -0.64 3.07 -1.22
C ARG A 76 -1.10 4.50 -1.48
N ARG A 77 -2.27 4.70 -2.10
CA ARG A 77 -2.83 6.05 -2.33
C ARG A 77 -3.17 6.74 -1.00
N THR A 78 -3.76 6.02 -0.04
CA THR A 78 -4.06 6.61 1.28
C THR A 78 -2.81 6.97 2.05
N MET A 79 -1.76 6.14 2.01
CA MET A 79 -0.48 6.43 2.65
C MET A 79 0.18 7.68 2.05
N LYS A 80 0.16 7.85 0.72
CA LYS A 80 0.68 9.06 0.07
C LYS A 80 -0.08 10.32 0.47
N LYS A 81 -1.42 10.26 0.55
CA LYS A 81 -2.25 11.40 0.98
C LYS A 81 -1.95 11.79 2.43
N LYS A 82 -1.88 10.80 3.33
CA LYS A 82 -1.55 11.00 4.75
C LYS A 82 -0.16 11.59 4.94
N ASN A 83 0.85 11.06 4.24
CA ASN A 83 2.21 11.60 4.30
C ASN A 83 2.30 13.03 3.76
N LYS A 84 1.51 13.38 2.74
CA LYS A 84 1.45 14.77 2.25
C LYS A 84 0.84 15.69 3.30
N GLN A 85 -0.28 15.29 3.91
CA GLN A 85 -0.90 16.05 5.00
C GLN A 85 0.04 16.24 6.19
N ILE A 86 0.81 15.21 6.57
CA ILE A 86 1.80 15.32 7.66
C ILE A 86 2.85 16.39 7.31
N LYS A 87 3.41 16.36 6.09
CA LYS A 87 4.39 17.36 5.66
C LYS A 87 3.83 18.79 5.61
N ASP A 88 2.60 18.94 5.12
CA ASP A 88 1.94 20.23 5.05
C ASP A 88 1.70 20.80 6.47
N LEU A 89 1.25 19.95 7.41
CA LEU A 89 1.09 20.32 8.82
C LEU A 89 2.42 20.64 9.52
N GLU A 90 3.48 19.88 9.24
CA GLU A 90 4.83 20.16 9.76
C GLU A 90 5.35 21.53 9.30
N ALA A 91 5.15 21.87 8.02
CA ALA A 91 5.54 23.16 7.46
C ALA A 91 4.74 24.34 8.03
N GLU A 92 3.45 24.15 8.31
CA GLU A 92 2.64 25.16 8.99
C GLU A 92 3.14 25.40 10.42
N LEU A 93 3.45 24.34 11.16
CA LEU A 93 3.97 24.43 12.52
C LEU A 93 5.34 25.15 12.57
N GLU A 94 6.20 24.90 11.58
CA GLU A 94 7.48 25.60 11.41
C GLU A 94 7.29 27.10 11.12
N LYS A 95 6.28 27.45 10.30
CA LYS A 95 5.94 28.85 10.01
C LYS A 95 5.45 29.61 11.25
N TYR A 96 4.59 28.99 12.07
CA TYR A 96 4.15 29.59 13.34
C TYR A 96 5.27 29.67 14.37
N ARG A 97 6.24 28.75 14.33
CA ARG A 97 7.42 28.78 15.21
C ARG A 97 8.44 29.84 14.81
N ASN A 98 8.49 30.25 13.54
CA ASN A 98 9.39 31.31 13.06
C ASN A 98 8.78 32.73 13.13
N LEU A 99 7.46 32.86 13.27
CA LEU A 99 6.80 34.16 13.53
C LEU A 99 7.31 34.88 14.81
N PRO A 100 7.49 34.22 15.97
CA PRO A 100 8.03 34.89 17.17
C PRO A 100 9.50 35.34 17.03
N LEU A 101 10.22 34.90 15.98
CA LEU A 101 11.59 35.33 15.69
C LEU A 101 11.63 36.56 14.75
N MET A 102 10.60 36.77 13.92
CA MET A 102 10.51 37.95 13.05
C MET A 102 10.00 39.19 13.81
N GLU A 103 9.09 39.02 14.77
CA GLU A 103 8.62 40.15 15.60
C GLU A 103 9.71 40.67 16.55
N ALA A 104 10.71 39.84 16.88
CA ALA A 104 11.92 40.28 17.60
C ALA A 104 12.96 40.97 16.69
N ALA A 105 12.79 40.95 15.37
CA ALA A 105 13.74 41.52 14.40
C ALA A 105 13.23 42.81 13.72
N ASP A 106 11.95 43.17 13.90
CA ASP A 106 11.30 44.34 13.29
C ASP A 106 11.04 45.48 14.29
N GLY A 107 11.52 45.36 15.53
CA GLY A 107 11.53 46.42 16.53
C GLY A 107 12.92 47.03 16.66
N ASP A 108 13.01 48.34 16.44
CA ASP A 108 14.18 49.22 16.59
C ASP A 108 15.20 49.10 15.43
N LEU A 109 15.40 50.10 14.55
CA LEU A 109 15.73 51.49 14.86
C LEU A 109 15.45 52.45 13.66
N VAL A 110 14.55 53.41 13.85
CA VAL A 110 14.52 54.73 13.16
C VAL A 110 14.36 55.74 14.29
N GLU A 111 15.32 56.63 14.57
CA GLU A 111 15.52 58.01 14.06
C GLU A 111 16.53 58.72 15.01
N PRO A 112 16.93 60.00 14.86
CA PRO A 112 17.33 60.81 13.70
C PRO A 112 18.77 61.38 13.83
N ALA A 113 19.20 62.10 12.79
CA ALA A 113 20.34 63.00 12.83
C ALA A 113 20.16 64.14 13.86
N ALA A 114 21.19 64.37 14.69
CA ALA A 114 21.45 65.66 15.32
C ALA A 114 22.96 65.92 15.32
N ASP A 115 23.25 67.12 14.84
CA ASP A 115 24.52 67.65 14.38
C ASP A 115 25.41 68.14 15.54
N GLN A 116 26.68 68.33 15.21
CA GLN A 116 27.65 69.29 15.77
C GLN A 116 28.51 68.98 17.02
N MET A 117 29.83 69.10 16.74
CA MET A 117 30.92 69.68 17.57
C MET A 117 31.40 68.79 18.74
N GLU A 118 32.68 68.45 18.94
CA GLU A 118 33.91 69.25 18.83
C GLU A 118 35.16 68.31 18.95
N GLU A 119 36.23 68.68 18.23
CA GLU A 119 37.66 68.61 18.66
C GLU A 119 38.46 67.27 18.75
N LYS A 120 39.36 67.09 17.76
CA LYS A 120 40.66 66.34 17.79
C LYS A 120 41.67 67.15 18.65
N PRO A 121 42.84 66.68 19.19
CA PRO A 121 43.66 65.55 18.71
C PRO A 121 44.63 64.83 19.71
N VAL A 122 45.46 63.92 19.16
CA VAL A 122 46.90 63.62 19.48
C VAL A 122 47.28 62.34 20.27
N ALA A 123 48.08 61.50 19.57
CA ALA A 123 49.26 60.65 19.91
C ALA A 123 49.32 59.88 21.25
N THR A 124 49.86 58.67 21.33
CA THR A 124 51.28 58.32 21.12
C THR A 124 51.46 56.80 21.26
N GLY A 125 52.38 56.18 20.51
CA GLY A 125 52.84 54.81 20.72
C GLY A 125 53.40 54.16 19.48
#